data_AF-A0A150NMC3-F1
#
_entry.id   AF-A0A150NMC3-F1
#
_cell.length_a   1.000
_cell.length_b   1.000
_cell.length_c   1.000
_cell.angle_alpha   90.00
_cell.angle_beta   90.00
_cell.angle_gamma   90.00
#
_symmetry.space_group_name_H-M   'P 1'
#
loop_
_entity.id
_entity.type
_entity.pdbx_description
1 polymer ?
#
loop_
_entity_poly.entity_id
_entity_poly.type
_entity_poly.pdbx_seq_one_letter_code
_entity_poly.pdbx_strand_id
1 'polypeptide(L)'
;MKNKNGVSFGLLSGIFWGLGLTISAYIFSIFTDLSPFVVAAAHDFLSIFILLAFLLVKEGRVRLSIFLNIRNVSVIIGALLAGPIGMQANLYAVKYIGSSLASSVSAIYPAISVLLAFLLF
;
A
#
# COMPACT_ATOMS: atom_id res chain seq x y z
N MET A 1 0.75 -19.88 17.10
CA MET A 1 -0.70 -19.60 17.15
C MET A 1 -0.95 -18.30 16.39
N LYS A 2 -1.81 -18.29 15.36
CA LYS A 2 -2.25 -17.04 14.70
C LYS A 2 -2.97 -16.19 15.75
N ASN A 3 -2.42 -15.03 16.08
CA ASN A 3 -2.93 -14.19 17.16
C ASN A 3 -4.25 -13.52 16.74
N LYS A 4 -5.26 -13.49 17.63
CA LYS A 4 -6.58 -12.88 17.36
C LYS A 4 -6.46 -11.40 16.93
N ASN A 5 -5.41 -10.73 17.41
CA ASN A 5 -5.10 -9.34 17.08
C ASN A 5 -4.85 -9.11 15.57
N GLY A 6 -4.40 -10.13 14.83
CA GLY A 6 -4.14 -9.99 13.39
C GLY A 6 -5.39 -9.68 12.57
N VAL A 7 -6.55 -10.20 12.98
CA VAL A 7 -7.83 -9.92 12.32
C VAL A 7 -8.21 -8.45 12.50
N SER A 8 -8.07 -7.90 13.71
CA SER A 8 -8.34 -6.50 13.99
C SER A 8 -7.44 -5.55 13.20
N PHE A 9 -6.15 -5.86 13.06
CA PHE A 9 -5.25 -5.07 12.21
C PHE A 9 -5.62 -5.13 10.73
N GLY A 10 -6.08 -6.30 10.24
CA GLY A 10 -6.57 -6.44 8.87
C GLY A 10 -7.81 -5.58 8.59
N LEU A 11 -8.79 -5.57 9.51
CA LEU A 11 -9.98 -4.73 9.39
C LEU A 11 -9.64 -3.24 9.41
N LEU A 12 -8.79 -2.81 10.35
CA LEU A 12 -8.32 -1.43 10.41
C LEU A 12 -7.60 -1.03 9.13
N SER A 13 -6.75 -1.91 8.59
CA SER A 13 -6.06 -1.67 7.31
C SER A 13 -7.06 -1.41 6.17
N GLY A 14 -8.14 -2.18 6.07
CA GLY A 14 -9.16 -1.98 5.04
C GLY A 14 -9.89 -0.64 5.17
N ILE A 15 -10.20 -0.23 6.41
CA ILE A 15 -10.84 1.07 6.69
C ILE A 15 -9.91 2.22 6.26
N PHE A 16 -8.65 2.20 6.70
CA PHE A 16 -7.68 3.23 6.34
C PHE A 16 -7.38 3.26 4.84
N TRP A 17 -7.39 2.11 4.17
CA TRP A 17 -7.24 2.04 2.72
C TRP A 17 -8.37 2.78 2.00
N GLY A 18 -9.64 2.46 2.31
CA GLY A 18 -10.80 3.12 1.69
C GLY A 18 -10.87 4.63 1.99
N LEU A 19 -10.48 5.04 3.20
CA LEU A 19 -10.34 6.46 3.55
C LEU A 19 -9.27 7.15 2.70
N GLY A 20 -8.11 6.52 2.52
CA GLY A 20 -7.02 7.03 1.68
C GLY A 20 -7.44 7.23 0.21
N LEU A 21 -8.21 6.29 -0.34
CA LEU A 21 -8.74 6.40 -1.71
C LEU A 21 -9.76 7.54 -1.82
N THR A 22 -10.61 7.73 -0.80
CA THR A 22 -11.58 8.84 -0.76
C THR A 22 -10.88 10.20 -0.73
N ILE A 23 -9.85 10.35 0.09
CA ILE A 23 -9.03 11.57 0.14
C ILE A 23 -8.33 11.80 -1.21
N SER A 24 -7.80 10.73 -1.83
CA SER A 24 -7.16 10.83 -3.15
C SER A 24 -8.15 11.26 -4.24
N ALA A 25 -9.38 10.74 -4.24
CA ALA A 25 -10.43 11.19 -5.15
C ALA A 25 -10.79 12.66 -4.94
N TYR A 26 -10.85 13.11 -3.68
CA TYR A 26 -11.08 14.51 -3.36
C TYR A 26 -9.96 15.40 -3.91
N ILE A 27 -8.69 15.00 -3.75
CA ILE A 27 -7.54 15.71 -4.34
C ILE A 27 -7.69 15.80 -5.86
N PHE A 28 -8.02 14.70 -6.54
CA PHE A 28 -8.22 14.72 -8.00
C PHE A 28 -9.44 15.54 -8.44
N SER A 29 -10.44 15.73 -7.59
CA SER A 29 -11.59 16.62 -7.88
C SER A 29 -11.22 18.10 -7.87
N ILE A 30 -10.25 18.49 -7.04
CA ILE A 30 -9.74 19.87 -6.97
C ILE A 30 -8.66 20.09 -8.04
N PHE A 31 -7.78 19.10 -8.21
CA PHE A 31 -6.64 19.14 -9.12
C PHE A 31 -6.81 18.08 -10.23
N THR A 32 -7.66 18.37 -11.21
CA THR A 32 -8.04 17.43 -12.27
C THR A 32 -6.86 16.98 -13.14
N ASP A 33 -5.94 17.90 -13.43
CA ASP A 33 -4.76 17.64 -14.27
C ASP A 33 -3.58 17.04 -13.47
N LEU A 34 -3.73 16.88 -12.16
CA LEU A 34 -2.69 16.29 -11.32
C LEU A 34 -2.45 14.84 -11.72
N SER A 35 -1.18 14.52 -11.98
CA SER A 35 -0.77 13.15 -12.26
C SER A 35 -0.88 12.29 -10.99
N PRO A 36 -1.47 11.09 -11.05
CA PRO A 36 -1.47 10.14 -9.95
C PRO A 36 -0.08 9.85 -9.38
N PHE A 37 0.97 9.92 -10.21
CA PHE A 37 2.36 9.79 -9.78
C PHE A 37 2.76 10.78 -8.68
N VAL A 38 2.26 12.02 -8.76
CA VAL A 38 2.60 13.05 -7.77
C VAL A 38 1.94 12.73 -6.43
N VAL A 39 0.70 12.26 -6.46
CA VAL A 39 -0.04 11.85 -5.26
C VAL A 39 0.62 10.63 -4.60
N ALA A 40 1.00 9.62 -5.38
CA ALA A 40 1.76 8.47 -4.87
C ALA A 40 3.10 8.89 -4.29
N ALA A 41 3.88 9.72 -5.00
CA ALA A 41 5.18 10.17 -4.52
C ALA A 41 5.06 10.95 -3.21
N ALA A 42 4.06 11.83 -3.08
CA ALA A 42 3.82 12.56 -1.85
C ALA A 42 3.39 11.64 -0.70
N HIS A 43 2.48 10.68 -0.97
CA HIS A 43 2.05 9.67 -0.01
C HIS A 43 3.24 8.85 0.51
N ASP A 44 4.08 8.35 -0.39
CA ASP A 44 5.21 7.49 -0.05
C ASP A 44 6.33 8.26 0.64
N PHE A 45 6.59 9.50 0.21
CA PHE A 45 7.53 10.39 0.88
C PHE A 45 7.15 10.62 2.34
N LEU A 46 5.89 10.94 2.63
CA LEU A 46 5.39 11.14 3.99
C LEU A 46 5.41 9.82 4.79
N SER A 47 5.04 8.71 4.16
CA SER A 47 5.04 7.38 4.78
C SER A 47 6.44 6.96 5.25
N ILE A 48 7.48 7.28 4.49
CA ILE A 48 8.87 6.98 4.88
C ILE A 48 9.23 7.67 6.20
N PHE A 49 8.88 8.94 6.41
CA PHE A 49 9.20 9.64 7.66
C PHE A 49 8.45 9.06 8.86
N ILE A 50 7.16 8.75 8.69
CA ILE A 50 6.35 8.13 9.76
C ILE A 50 6.92 6.76 10.13
N LEU A 51 7.23 5.92 9.14
CA LEU A 51 7.78 4.59 9.36
C LEU A 51 9.18 4.65 9.99
N LEU A 52 10.03 5.58 9.53
CA LEU A 52 11.35 5.79 10.09
C LEU A 52 11.27 6.25 11.56
N ALA A 53 10.41 7.22 11.87
CA ALA A 53 10.18 7.67 13.24
C ALA A 53 9.66 6.53 14.13
N PHE A 54 8.71 5.74 13.63
CA PHE A 54 8.19 4.57 14.34
C PHE A 54 9.27 3.54 14.64
N LEU A 55 10.12 3.21 13.66
CA LEU A 55 11.24 2.29 13.84
C LEU A 55 12.28 2.83 14.83
N LEU A 56 12.59 4.12 14.79
CA LEU A 56 13.51 4.76 15.72
C LEU A 56 12.98 4.74 17.15
N VAL A 57 11.70 5.04 17.36
CA VAL A 57 11.08 5.04 18.70
C VAL A 57 10.95 3.61 19.24
N LYS A 58 10.59 2.63 18.40
CA LYS A 58 10.29 1.28 18.84
C LYS A 58 11.51 0.36 18.91
N GLU A 59 12.39 0.39 17.91
CA GLU A 59 13.56 -0.50 17.82
C GLU A 59 14.89 0.21 18.15
N GLY A 60 14.91 1.55 18.17
CA GLY A 60 16.10 2.33 18.51
C GLY A 60 17.23 2.28 17.45
N ARG A 61 17.10 1.45 16.41
CA ARG A 61 18.10 1.26 15.35
C ARG A 61 17.42 0.90 14.03
N VAL A 62 17.97 1.41 12.92
CA VAL A 62 17.56 1.03 11.56
C VAL A 62 18.55 -0.01 11.03
N ARG A 63 18.10 -1.26 10.86
CA ARG A 63 18.94 -2.33 10.30
C ARG A 63 18.99 -2.24 8.78
N LEU A 64 20.00 -1.53 8.27
CA LEU A 64 20.28 -1.41 6.83
C LEU A 64 20.96 -2.66 6.23
N SER A 65 21.32 -3.64 7.07
CA SER A 65 21.95 -4.90 6.63
C SER A 65 21.06 -5.75 5.72
N ILE A 66 19.76 -5.45 5.65
CA ILE A 66 18.79 -6.18 4.81
C ILE A 66 19.09 -5.95 3.33
N PHE A 67 19.74 -4.85 2.92
CA PHE A 67 19.98 -4.54 1.49
C PHE A 67 21.03 -5.41 0.79
N LEU A 68 21.86 -6.17 1.50
CA LEU A 68 23.08 -6.80 0.95
C LEU A 68 22.97 -8.31 0.62
N ASN A 69 21.80 -8.94 0.63
CA ASN A 69 21.67 -10.41 0.52
C ASN A 69 20.88 -10.88 -0.73
N ILE A 70 21.26 -11.99 -1.37
CA ILE A 70 20.71 -12.44 -2.68
C ILE A 70 19.25 -12.93 -2.60
N ARG A 71 18.77 -13.32 -1.40
CA ARG A 71 17.34 -13.57 -1.12
C ARG A 71 16.45 -12.32 -1.29
N ASN A 72 17.04 -11.16 -1.55
CA ASN A 72 16.35 -9.89 -1.75
C ASN A 72 15.71 -9.72 -3.12
N VAL A 73 16.03 -10.50 -4.16
CA VAL A 73 15.44 -10.26 -5.49
C VAL A 73 13.91 -10.41 -5.45
N SER A 74 13.39 -11.43 -4.76
CA SER A 74 11.94 -11.56 -4.52
C SER A 74 11.37 -10.43 -3.67
N VAL A 75 12.15 -9.89 -2.72
CA VAL A 75 11.75 -8.74 -1.89
C VAL A 75 11.70 -7.47 -2.74
N ILE A 76 12.67 -7.25 -3.63
CA ILE A 76 12.73 -6.13 -4.56
C ILE A 76 11.56 -6.20 -5.54
N ILE A 77 11.31 -7.38 -6.13
CA ILE A 77 10.16 -7.60 -7.03
C ILE A 77 8.85 -7.35 -6.28
N GLY A 78 8.69 -7.90 -5.08
CA GLY A 78 7.52 -7.67 -4.24
C GLY A 78 7.33 -6.20 -3.89
N ALA A 79 8.41 -5.49 -3.55
CA ALA A 79 8.38 -4.06 -3.25
C ALA A 79 8.04 -3.21 -4.47
N LEU A 80 8.53 -3.55 -5.66
CA LEU A 80 8.19 -2.85 -6.90
C LEU A 80 6.74 -3.09 -7.33
N LEU A 81 6.27 -4.35 -7.24
CA LEU A 81 4.90 -4.72 -7.57
C LEU A 81 3.89 -4.10 -6.60
N ALA A 82 4.14 -4.18 -5.30
CA ALA A 82 3.23 -3.64 -4.28
C ALA A 82 3.36 -2.13 -4.08
N GLY A 83 4.58 -1.59 -4.20
CA GLY A 83 4.85 -0.17 -4.06
C GLY A 83 4.42 0.61 -5.30
N PRO A 84 5.35 1.02 -6.18
CA PRO A 84 5.04 1.91 -7.28
C PRO A 84 4.01 1.34 -8.24
N ILE A 85 4.09 0.07 -8.65
CA ILE A 85 3.18 -0.46 -9.68
C ILE A 85 1.74 -0.57 -9.15
N GLY A 86 1.57 -1.19 -7.98
CA GLY A 86 0.27 -1.38 -7.35
C GLY A 86 -0.39 -0.07 -6.94
N MET A 87 0.35 0.83 -6.28
CA MET A 87 -0.16 2.14 -5.86
C MET A 87 -0.57 2.99 -7.06
N GLN A 88 0.22 2.98 -8.14
CA GLN A 88 -0.11 3.71 -9.35
C GLN A 88 -1.38 3.18 -10.02
N ALA A 89 -1.48 1.87 -10.22
CA ALA A 89 -2.68 1.26 -10.79
C ALA A 89 -3.93 1.60 -9.96
N ASN A 90 -3.80 1.61 -8.63
CA ASN A 90 -4.90 1.95 -7.74
C ASN A 90 -5.32 3.43 -7.85
N LEU A 91 -4.37 4.37 -7.82
CA LEU A 91 -4.68 5.80 -7.96
C LEU A 91 -5.19 6.17 -9.36
N TYR A 92 -4.75 5.46 -10.41
CA TYR A 92 -5.36 5.58 -11.74
C TYR A 92 -6.82 5.12 -11.71
N ALA A 93 -7.14 4.01 -11.04
CA ALA A 93 -8.53 3.60 -10.86
C ALA A 93 -9.32 4.68 -10.12
N VAL A 94 -8.79 5.24 -9.03
CA VAL A 94 -9.44 6.34 -8.32
C VAL A 94 -9.67 7.55 -9.24
N LYS A 95 -8.69 7.93 -10.06
CA LYS A 95 -8.80 9.06 -10.98
C LYS A 95 -9.86 8.85 -12.06
N TYR A 96 -10.02 7.64 -12.59
CA TYR A 96 -10.92 7.37 -13.72
C TYR A 96 -12.32 6.89 -13.33
N ILE A 97 -12.45 6.06 -12.29
CA ILE A 97 -13.72 5.45 -11.88
C ILE A 97 -14.19 5.93 -10.50
N GLY A 98 -13.44 6.82 -9.86
CA GLY A 98 -13.76 7.37 -8.54
C GLY A 98 -13.42 6.43 -7.38
N SER A 99 -13.38 6.98 -6.16
CA SER A 99 -13.00 6.23 -4.95
C SER A 99 -13.97 5.11 -4.59
N SER A 100 -15.27 5.29 -4.83
CA SER A 100 -16.28 4.28 -4.49
C SER A 100 -16.05 2.99 -5.26
N LEU A 101 -15.99 3.07 -6.60
CA LEU A 101 -15.78 1.89 -7.43
C LEU A 101 -14.37 1.33 -7.26
N ALA A 102 -13.35 2.18 -7.16
CA ALA A 102 -11.97 1.74 -6.92
C ALA A 102 -11.84 0.97 -5.58
N SER A 103 -12.48 1.44 -4.51
CA SER A 103 -12.48 0.78 -3.21
C SER A 103 -13.20 -0.57 -3.27
N SER A 104 -14.37 -0.64 -3.91
CA SER A 104 -15.11 -1.89 -4.09
C SER A 104 -14.30 -2.93 -4.86
N VAL A 105 -13.62 -2.53 -5.93
CA VAL A 105 -12.75 -3.44 -6.69
C VAL A 105 -11.54 -3.88 -5.85
N SER A 106 -10.95 -2.98 -5.06
CA SER A 106 -9.81 -3.32 -4.20
C SER A 106 -10.14 -4.33 -3.09
N ALA A 107 -11.41 -4.42 -2.68
CA ALA A 107 -11.86 -5.44 -1.72
C ALA A 107 -11.76 -6.88 -2.24
N ILE A 108 -11.57 -7.06 -3.55
CA ILE A 108 -11.36 -8.37 -4.18
C ILE A 108 -9.89 -8.82 -4.06
N TYR A 109 -8.94 -7.89 -3.86
CA TYR A 109 -7.50 -8.21 -3.81
C TYR A 109 -7.15 -9.30 -2.78
N PRO A 110 -7.72 -9.31 -1.55
CA PRO A 110 -7.49 -10.40 -0.61
C PRO A 110 -7.91 -11.77 -1.14
N ALA A 111 -9.06 -11.87 -1.83
CA ALA A 111 -9.53 -13.13 -2.39
C ALA A 111 -8.57 -13.65 -3.49
N ILE A 112 -8.11 -12.75 -4.37
CA ILE A 112 -7.09 -13.07 -5.38
C ILE A 112 -5.79 -13.51 -4.71
N SER A 113 -5.37 -12.82 -3.64
CA SER A 113 -4.14 -13.17 -2.91
C SER A 113 -4.19 -14.57 -2.29
N VAL A 114 -5.36 -14.99 -1.79
CA VAL A 114 -5.58 -16.35 -1.25
C VAL A 114 -5.51 -17.39 -2.35
N LEU A 115 -6.11 -17.11 -3.52
CA LEU A 115 -6.06 -17.99 -4.68
C LEU A 115 -4.62 -18.17 -5.19
N LEU A 116 -3.88 -17.08 -5.35
CA LEU A 116 -2.46 -17.15 -5.73
C LEU A 116 -1.63 -17.89 -4.70
N ALA A 117 -1.89 -17.68 -3.41
CA ALA A 117 -1.19 -18.39 -2.35
C ALA A 117 -1.41 -19.90 -2.45
N PHE A 118 -2.64 -20.34 -2.71
CA PHE A 118 -2.97 -21.76 -2.91
C PHE A 118 -2.32 -22.39 -4.16
N LEU A 119 -2.11 -21.62 -5.23
CA LEU A 119 -1.50 -22.13 -6.47
C LEU A 119 0.04 -22.17 -6.41
N LEU A 120 0.65 -21.27 -5.65
CA LEU A 120 2.10 -21.06 -5.62
C LEU A 120 2.79 -21.68 -4.39
N PHE A 121 2.04 -21.98 -3.33
CA PHE A 121 2.53 -22.55 -2.07
C PHE A 121 1.67 -23.71 -1.61
#